data_AF-A0A8X6XYK7-F1
#
_entry.id   AF-A0A8X6XYK7-F1
#
_cell.length_a   1.000
_cell.length_b   1.000
_cell.length_c   1.000
_cell.angle_alpha   90.00
_cell.angle_beta   90.00
_cell.angle_gamma   90.00
#
_symmetry.space_group_name_H-M   'P 1'
#
loop_
_entity.id
_entity.type
_entity.pdbx_description
1 polymer ?
#
loop_
_entity_poly.entity_id
_entity_poly.type
_entity_poly.pdbx_seq_one_letter_code
_entity_poly.pdbx_strand_id
1 'polypeptide(L)'
;MHFTEGFCCSLTYWICADASAQAYGACLYLKSENANETQIRLLCSKTRVTPLKTLSIPRLELLAATLLSKLATKVVKIIDLKFDEVHLFSDSKVILDWIQTQPRLLKVFVANRVSLIQELTQTFSWYHVKTKDNPADLISRGPTKL
;
A
#
# COMPACT_ATOMS: atom_id res chain seq x y z
N MET A 1 -15.30 7.04 -21.49
CA MET A 1 -15.90 6.18 -20.45
C MET A 1 -17.03 6.97 -19.81
N HIS A 2 -18.27 6.70 -20.22
CA HIS A 2 -19.44 7.30 -19.60
C HIS A 2 -19.87 6.40 -18.44
N PHE A 3 -19.75 6.88 -17.21
CA PHE A 3 -20.42 6.27 -16.06
C PHE A 3 -21.83 6.88 -16.01
N THR A 4 -22.83 6.12 -16.42
CA THR A 4 -24.23 6.51 -16.33
C THR A 4 -24.74 6.34 -14.90
N GLU A 5 -25.45 7.36 -14.42
CA GLU A 5 -26.23 7.38 -13.19
C GLU A 5 -27.18 6.16 -13.15
N GLY A 6 -27.15 5.36 -12.08
CA GLY A 6 -28.16 4.33 -11.84
C GLY A 6 -27.70 3.04 -11.13
N PHE A 7 -26.40 2.79 -11.01
CA PHE A 7 -25.88 1.67 -10.20
C PHE A 7 -25.04 2.23 -9.06
N CYS A 8 -25.33 1.82 -7.81
CA CYS A 8 -24.45 2.04 -6.67
C CYS A 8 -23.18 1.23 -6.94
N CYS A 9 -22.19 1.87 -7.58
CA CYS A 9 -20.90 1.31 -7.89
C CYS A 9 -19.95 1.81 -6.81
N SER A 10 -19.55 0.94 -5.89
CA SER A 10 -18.52 1.32 -4.91
C SER A 10 -17.14 1.23 -5.57
N LEU A 11 -16.33 2.26 -5.34
CA LEU A 11 -14.96 2.33 -5.84
C LEU A 11 -14.01 2.38 -4.65
N THR A 12 -13.18 1.35 -4.51
CA THR A 12 -12.22 1.21 -3.42
C THR A 12 -10.83 0.99 -3.98
N TYR A 13 -9.84 1.73 -3.47
CA TYR A 13 -8.44 1.45 -3.74
C TYR A 13 -7.89 0.40 -2.79
N TRP A 14 -7.27 -0.63 -3.35
CA TRP A 14 -6.57 -1.69 -2.60
C TRP A 14 -5.08 -1.55 -2.85
N ILE A 15 -4.33 -1.15 -1.83
CA ILE A 15 -2.92 -0.84 -1.99
C ILE A 15 -2.12 -1.73 -1.08
N CYS A 16 -1.20 -2.52 -1.64
CA CYS A 16 -0.45 -3.52 -0.90
C CYS A 16 1.05 -3.25 -1.00
N ALA A 17 1.75 -3.33 0.13
CA ALA A 17 3.20 -3.18 0.23
C ALA A 17 3.83 -4.54 0.56
N ASP A 18 5.02 -4.77 0.02
CA ASP A 18 5.85 -5.92 0.42
C ASP A 18 7.35 -5.59 0.31
N ALA A 19 8.16 -6.28 1.10
CA ALA A 19 9.61 -6.12 1.13
C ALA A 19 10.33 -7.45 1.34
N SER A 20 11.40 -7.64 0.57
CA SER A 20 12.39 -8.70 0.72
C SER A 20 13.77 -8.11 0.99
N ALA A 21 14.77 -8.97 1.24
CA ALA A 21 16.15 -8.53 1.40
C ALA A 21 16.73 -7.86 0.14
N GLN A 22 16.14 -8.08 -1.03
CA GLN A 22 16.65 -7.63 -2.34
C GLN A 22 15.87 -6.44 -2.89
N ALA A 23 14.57 -6.36 -2.66
CA ALA A 23 13.72 -5.28 -3.15
C ALA A 23 12.54 -5.01 -2.23
N TYR A 24 11.92 -3.84 -2.37
CA TYR A 24 10.64 -3.52 -1.76
C TYR A 24 9.74 -2.81 -2.77
N GLY A 25 8.44 -3.00 -2.65
CA GLY A 25 7.49 -2.50 -3.63
C GLY A 25 6.10 -2.22 -3.08
N ALA A 26 5.31 -1.55 -3.90
CA ALA A 26 3.92 -1.22 -3.65
C ALA A 26 3.09 -1.40 -4.93
N CYS A 27 1.85 -1.86 -4.75
CA CYS A 27 0.91 -2.14 -5.84
C CYS A 27 -0.42 -1.48 -5.51
N LEU A 28 -1.02 -0.82 -6.48
CA LEU A 28 -2.31 -0.15 -6.33
C LEU A 28 -3.31 -0.78 -7.30
N TYR A 29 -4.36 -1.36 -6.73
CA TYR A 29 -5.48 -1.94 -7.44
C TYR A 29 -6.71 -1.06 -7.26
N LEU A 30 -7.51 -0.94 -8.33
CA LEU A 30 -8.84 -0.36 -8.27
C LEU A 30 -9.85 -1.51 -8.22
N LYS A 31 -10.62 -1.57 -7.13
CA LYS A 31 -11.79 -2.45 -7.00
C LYS A 31 -13.03 -1.62 -7.35
N SER A 32 -13.81 -2.12 -8.30
CA SER A 32 -15.13 -1.61 -8.64
C SER A 32 -16.14 -2.72 -8.38
N GLU A 33 -17.19 -2.40 -7.63
CA GLU A 33 -18.20 -3.38 -7.25
C GLU A 33 -19.59 -2.82 -7.53
N ASN A 34 -20.37 -3.57 -8.28
CA ASN A 34 -21.78 -3.30 -8.54
C ASN A 34 -22.61 -4.50 -8.05
N ALA A 35 -23.94 -4.43 -8.17
CA ALA A 35 -24.84 -5.47 -7.64
C ALA A 35 -24.58 -6.89 -8.18
N ASN A 36 -23.93 -7.03 -9.34
CA ASN A 36 -23.77 -8.30 -10.05
C ASN A 36 -22.31 -8.72 -10.25
N GLU A 37 -21.36 -7.79 -10.11
CA GLU A 37 -19.98 -8.00 -10.51
C GLU A 37 -18.98 -7.20 -9.66
N THR A 38 -17.88 -7.86 -9.32
CA THR A 38 -16.70 -7.25 -8.71
C THR A 38 -15.55 -7.31 -9.72
N GLN A 39 -15.01 -6.16 -10.12
CA GLN A 39 -13.83 -6.06 -10.98
C GLN A 39 -12.64 -5.49 -10.20
N ILE A 40 -11.48 -6.12 -10.33
CA ILE A 40 -10.21 -5.64 -9.76
C ILE A 40 -9.22 -5.43 -10.89
N ARG A 41 -8.62 -4.25 -10.97
CA ARG A 41 -7.61 -3.90 -11.98
C ARG A 41 -6.37 -3.32 -11.35
N LEU A 42 -5.19 -3.80 -11.73
CA LEU A 42 -3.93 -3.16 -11.37
C LEU A 42 -3.86 -1.81 -12.09
N LEU A 43 -3.72 -0.73 -11.33
CA LEU A 43 -3.65 0.61 -11.88
C LEU A 43 -2.21 1.11 -11.92
N CYS A 44 -1.41 0.83 -10.90
CA CYS A 44 0.03 1.04 -10.96
C CYS A 44 0.80 0.20 -9.94
N SER A 45 2.10 0.02 -10.20
CA SER A 45 3.04 -0.59 -9.25
C SER A 45 4.36 0.17 -9.24
N LYS A 46 5.09 0.07 -8.13
CA LYS A 46 6.40 0.68 -7.98
C LYS A 46 7.31 -0.18 -7.11
N THR A 47 8.50 -0.47 -7.61
CA THR A 47 9.52 -1.27 -6.92
C THR A 47 10.81 -0.47 -6.76
N ARG A 48 11.58 -0.79 -5.72
CA ARG A 48 12.92 -0.25 -5.46
C ARG A 48 13.85 -1.35 -4.96
N VAL A 49 15.09 -1.31 -5.41
CA VAL A 49 16.17 -2.18 -4.88
C VAL A 49 16.50 -1.75 -3.46
N THR A 50 16.84 -2.71 -2.60
CA THR A 50 17.24 -2.42 -1.23
C THR A 50 18.54 -1.61 -1.19
N PRO A 51 18.69 -0.67 -0.22
CA PRO A 51 19.93 0.08 -0.07
C PRO A 51 21.12 -0.85 0.21
N LEU A 52 22.31 -0.48 -0.27
CA LEU A 52 23.55 -1.24 -0.01
C LEU A 52 23.87 -1.37 1.48
N LYS A 53 23.39 -0.43 2.31
CA LYS A 53 23.47 -0.53 3.76
C LYS A 53 22.44 -1.55 4.24
N THR A 54 22.91 -2.60 4.91
CA THR A 54 22.05 -3.63 5.49
C THR A 54 21.02 -3.02 6.43
N LEU A 55 19.74 -3.24 6.12
CA LEU A 55 18.59 -2.90 6.93
C LEU A 55 17.92 -4.18 7.41
N SER A 56 17.30 -4.13 8.59
CA SER A 56 16.47 -5.23 9.07
C SER A 56 15.19 -5.34 8.23
N ILE A 57 14.60 -6.54 8.17
CA ILE A 57 13.35 -6.79 7.44
C ILE A 57 12.24 -5.78 7.85
N PRO A 58 11.97 -5.51 9.14
CA PRO A 58 10.98 -4.50 9.52
C PRO A 58 11.29 -3.09 8.99
N ARG A 59 12.55 -2.71 8.81
CA ARG A 59 12.89 -1.40 8.23
C ARG A 59 12.65 -1.37 6.73
N LEU A 60 12.79 -2.51 6.05
CA LEU A 60 12.48 -2.65 4.62
C LEU A 60 10.97 -2.66 4.39
N GLU A 61 10.21 -3.38 5.21
CA GLU A 61 8.74 -3.34 5.19
C GLU A 61 8.21 -1.92 5.45
N LEU A 62 8.81 -1.17 6.40
CA LEU A 62 8.47 0.24 6.63
C LEU A 62 8.79 1.13 5.42
N LEU A 63 9.85 0.83 4.67
CA LEU A 63 10.15 1.53 3.42
C LEU A 63 9.12 1.20 2.34
N ALA A 64 8.64 -0.04 2.27
CA ALA A 64 7.55 -0.44 1.38
C ALA A 64 6.26 0.32 1.72
N ALA A 65 5.88 0.36 3.01
CA ALA A 65 4.73 1.14 3.49
C ALA A 65 4.87 2.64 3.15
N THR A 66 6.07 3.21 3.32
CA THR A 66 6.33 4.62 2.95
C THR A 66 6.19 4.85 1.44
N LEU A 67 6.68 3.92 0.62
CA LEU A 67 6.57 3.98 -0.83
C LEU A 67 5.10 3.90 -1.27
N LEU A 68 4.35 3.02 -0.62
CA LEU A 68 2.92 2.82 -0.80
C LEU A 68 2.12 4.08 -0.49
N SER A 69 2.33 4.70 0.67
CA SER A 69 1.64 5.95 1.04
C SER A 69 1.87 7.05 -0.01
N LYS A 70 3.11 7.22 -0.46
CA LYS A 70 3.44 8.21 -1.50
C LYS A 70 2.76 7.92 -2.83
N LEU A 71 2.72 6.65 -3.23
CA LEU A 71 2.09 6.23 -4.48
C LEU A 71 0.57 6.45 -4.40
N ALA A 72 -0.06 5.98 -3.33
CA ALA A 72 -1.48 6.15 -3.04
C ALA A 72 -1.91 7.61 -3.13
N THR A 73 -1.27 8.49 -2.34
CA THR A 73 -1.62 9.92 -2.31
C THR A 73 -1.41 10.58 -3.67
N LYS A 74 -0.37 10.21 -4.42
CA LYS A 74 -0.12 10.78 -5.75
C LYS A 74 -1.19 10.34 -6.75
N VAL A 75 -1.53 9.05 -6.77
CA VAL A 75 -2.50 8.49 -7.71
C VAL A 75 -3.89 9.01 -7.41
N VAL A 76 -4.31 9.00 -6.15
CA VAL A 76 -5.59 9.55 -5.69
C VAL A 76 -5.74 11.03 -6.07
N LYS A 77 -4.66 11.82 -6.01
CA LYS A 77 -4.71 13.23 -6.44
C LYS A 77 -4.77 13.43 -7.96
N ILE A 78 -4.20 12.51 -8.74
CA ILE A 78 -4.16 12.61 -10.21
C ILE A 78 -5.46 12.09 -10.82
N ILE A 79 -6.00 11.01 -10.25
CA ILE A 79 -7.23 10.40 -10.70
C ILE A 79 -8.36 11.17 -10.04
N ASP A 80 -8.90 12.13 -10.78
CA ASP A 80 -10.08 12.92 -10.40
C ASP A 80 -11.37 12.07 -10.50
N LEU A 81 -11.39 10.96 -9.76
CA LEU A 81 -12.55 10.10 -9.57
C LEU A 81 -12.99 10.20 -8.11
N LYS A 82 -14.30 10.24 -7.89
CA LYS A 82 -14.85 10.04 -6.55
C LYS A 82 -14.69 8.56 -6.19
N PHE A 83 -14.06 8.30 -5.05
CA PHE A 83 -13.95 6.99 -4.43
C PHE A 83 -14.56 7.06 -3.04
N ASP A 84 -15.13 5.95 -2.60
CA ASP A 84 -15.77 5.88 -1.29
C ASP A 84 -14.70 5.72 -0.21
N GLU A 85 -13.71 4.85 -0.44
CA GLU A 85 -12.69 4.49 0.54
C GLU A 85 -11.33 4.14 -0.11
N VAL A 86 -10.26 4.31 0.67
CA VAL A 86 -8.89 3.90 0.30
C VAL A 86 -8.36 2.97 1.37
N HIS A 87 -8.09 1.72 0.99
CA HIS A 87 -7.60 0.68 1.88
C HIS A 87 -6.12 0.39 1.59
N LEU A 88 -5.31 0.49 2.64
CA LEU A 88 -3.87 0.21 2.62
C LEU A 88 -3.62 -1.07 3.40
N PHE A 89 -2.90 -2.01 2.80
CA PHE A 89 -2.64 -3.31 3.37
C PHE A 89 -1.14 -3.53 3.63
N SER A 90 -0.85 -4.11 4.79
CA SER A 90 0.45 -4.69 5.12
C SER A 90 0.23 -6.04 5.79
N ASP A 91 1.13 -6.97 5.53
CA ASP A 91 1.16 -8.27 6.20
C ASP A 91 2.03 -8.27 7.48
N SER A 92 2.71 -7.16 7.74
CA SER A 92 3.55 -7.00 8.92
C SER A 92 2.80 -6.27 10.03
N LYS A 93 2.41 -7.02 11.06
CA LYS A 93 1.81 -6.45 12.29
C LYS A 93 2.73 -5.44 12.95
N VAL A 94 4.05 -5.66 12.92
CA VAL A 94 5.04 -4.72 13.47
C VAL A 94 4.95 -3.36 12.79
N ILE A 95 4.74 -3.34 11.47
CA ILE A 95 4.56 -2.09 10.73
C ILE A 95 3.25 -1.41 11.10
N LEU A 96 2.16 -2.15 11.18
CA LEU A 96 0.86 -1.59 11.58
C LEU A 96 0.91 -0.99 12.99
N ASP A 97 1.55 -1.68 13.94
CA ASP A 97 1.76 -1.20 15.31
C ASP A 97 2.59 0.09 15.31
N TRP A 98 3.67 0.16 14.51
CA TRP A 98 4.46 1.38 14.36
C TRP A 98 3.67 2.53 13.75
N ILE A 99 2.86 2.28 12.72
CA ILE A 99 2.01 3.29 12.08
C ILE A 99 0.98 3.86 13.06
N GLN A 100 0.49 3.07 14.01
CA GLN A 100 -0.43 3.53 15.06
C GLN A 100 0.28 4.21 16.25
N THR A 101 1.59 4.07 16.36
CA THR A 101 2.37 4.63 17.46
C THR A 101 2.71 6.11 17.24
N GLN A 102 2.74 6.91 18.30
CA GLN A 102 3.18 8.31 18.21
C GLN A 102 4.67 8.37 17.77
N PRO A 103 5.03 9.12 16.72
CA PRO A 103 6.40 9.16 16.17
C PRO A 103 7.48 9.44 17.22
N ARG A 104 7.20 10.31 18.20
CA ARG A 104 8.15 10.68 19.27
C ARG A 104 8.61 9.52 20.16
N LEU A 105 7.85 8.43 20.19
CA LEU A 105 8.17 7.23 20.97
C LEU A 105 9.07 6.25 20.19
N LEU A 106 9.30 6.50 18.90
CA LEU A 106 10.02 5.61 18.00
C LEU A 106 11.44 6.12 17.75
N LYS A 107 12.34 5.20 17.38
CA LYS A 107 13.70 5.58 16.97
C LYS A 107 13.64 6.44 15.70
N VAL A 108 14.52 7.43 15.59
CA VAL A 108 14.53 8.47 14.52
C VAL A 108 14.22 7.94 13.11
N PHE A 109 14.85 6.84 12.68
CA PHE A 109 14.60 6.25 11.36
C PHE A 109 13.13 5.86 11.15
N VAL A 110 12.54 5.24 12.17
CA VAL A 110 11.15 4.76 12.16
C VAL A 110 10.22 5.95 12.35
N ALA A 111 10.49 6.81 13.32
CA ALA A 111 9.71 8.01 13.63
C ALA A 111 9.48 8.89 12.39
N ASN A 112 10.54 9.21 11.65
CA ASN A 112 10.44 10.07 10.47
C ASN A 112 9.56 9.47 9.36
N ARG A 113 9.57 8.13 9.22
CA ARG A 113 8.76 7.42 8.22
C ARG A 113 7.32 7.28 8.67
N VAL A 114 7.09 6.96 9.94
CA VAL A 114 5.76 6.88 10.53
C VAL A 114 5.07 8.25 10.46
N SER A 115 5.77 9.33 10.82
CA SER A 115 5.22 10.69 10.71
C SER A 115 4.78 11.02 9.28
N LEU A 116 5.59 10.67 8.28
CA LEU A 116 5.25 10.88 6.88
C LEU A 116 4.09 10.00 6.42
N ILE A 117 4.03 8.74 6.85
CA ILE A 117 2.92 7.84 6.55
C ILE A 117 1.62 8.41 7.13
N GLN A 118 1.61 8.74 8.42
CA GLN A 118 0.46 9.33 9.11
C GLN A 118 -0.01 10.62 8.43
N GLU A 119 0.91 11.50 8.00
CA GLU A 119 0.58 12.72 7.25
C GLU A 119 -0.07 12.44 5.89
N LEU A 120 0.47 11.48 5.13
CA LEU A 120 0.00 11.18 3.78
C LEU A 120 -1.31 10.39 3.73
N THR A 121 -1.61 9.63 4.79
CA THR A 121 -2.71 8.67 4.82
C THR A 121 -3.79 9.00 5.84
N GLN A 122 -3.96 10.27 6.22
CA GLN A 122 -4.93 10.71 7.23
C GLN A 122 -6.38 10.30 6.90
N THR A 123 -6.71 10.26 5.62
CA THR A 123 -8.05 9.92 5.11
C THR A 123 -8.14 8.47 4.61
N PHE A 124 -7.10 7.65 4.83
CA PHE A 124 -7.03 6.27 4.36
C PHE A 124 -7.03 5.32 5.56
N SER A 125 -7.46 4.07 5.33
CA SER A 125 -7.55 3.06 6.38
C SER A 125 -6.51 1.96 6.18
N TRP A 126 -5.77 1.64 7.24
CA TRP A 126 -4.75 0.59 7.24
C TRP A 126 -5.32 -0.73 7.77
N TYR A 127 -5.05 -1.82 7.07
CA TYR A 127 -5.51 -3.16 7.40
C TYR A 127 -4.38 -4.18 7.34
N HIS A 128 -4.53 -5.22 8.15
CA HIS A 128 -3.67 -6.39 8.10
C HIS A 128 -4.19 -7.37 7.04
N VAL A 129 -3.30 -7.85 6.16
CA VAL A 129 -3.56 -8.96 5.23
C VAL A 129 -2.63 -10.13 5.58
N LYS A 130 -3.05 -11.38 5.34
CA LYS A 130 -2.12 -12.51 5.51
C LYS A 130 -1.12 -12.49 4.34
N THR A 131 0.15 -12.78 4.58
CA THR A 131 1.21 -12.81 3.54
C THR A 131 0.80 -13.63 2.30
N LYS A 132 0.19 -14.80 2.49
CA LYS A 132 -0.30 -15.66 1.39
C LYS A 132 -1.42 -15.04 0.54
N ASP A 133 -2.12 -14.06 1.08
CA ASP A 133 -3.24 -13.37 0.44
C ASP A 133 -2.81 -11.96 -0.01
N ASN A 134 -1.53 -11.60 0.15
CA ASN A 134 -0.95 -10.31 -0.23
C ASN A 134 -0.59 -10.32 -1.73
N PRO A 135 -1.31 -9.58 -2.60
CA PRO A 135 -1.00 -9.55 -4.03
C PRO A 135 0.33 -8.84 -4.34
N ALA A 136 0.97 -8.18 -3.35
CA ALA A 136 2.29 -7.55 -3.51
C ALA A 136 3.47 -8.53 -3.36
N ASP A 137 3.25 -9.77 -2.90
CA ASP A 137 4.33 -10.77 -2.72
C ASP A 137 5.06 -11.09 -4.03
N LEU A 138 4.33 -11.12 -5.15
CA LEU A 138 4.90 -11.32 -6.48
C LEU A 138 5.89 -10.22 -6.88
N ILE A 139 5.76 -9.01 -6.30
CA ILE A 139 6.54 -7.83 -6.67
C ILE A 139 7.83 -7.69 -5.84
N SER A 140 7.89 -8.21 -4.61
CA SER A 140 9.12 -8.17 -3.81
C SER A 140 10.05 -9.37 -4.04
N ARG A 141 9.50 -10.53 -4.42
CA ARG A 141 10.25 -11.80 -4.56
C ARG A 141 10.73 -12.08 -5.98
N GLY A 142 10.16 -11.41 -6.98
CA GLY A 142 10.39 -11.71 -8.41
C GLY A 142 9.81 -13.08 -8.81
N PRO A 143 9.73 -13.39 -10.11
CA PRO A 143 9.37 -14.75 -10.54
C PRO A 143 10.46 -15.70 -10.02
N THR A 144 10.05 -16.73 -9.28
CA THR A 144 10.91 -17.88 -9.02
C THR A 144 11.46 -18.34 -10.36
N LYS A 145 12.78 -18.36 -10.53
CA LYS A 145 13.40 -18.94 -11.73
C LYS A 145 12.86 -20.38 -11.84
N LEU A 146 12.15 -20.66 -12.93
CA LEU A 146 11.86 -22.02 -13.38
C LEU A 146 13.16 -22.79 -13.58
#